data_AF-B3GD74-F1
#
_entry.id   AF-B3GD74-F1
#
_cell.length_a   1.000
_cell.length_b   1.000
_cell.length_c   1.000
_cell.angle_alpha   90.00
_cell.angle_beta   90.00
_cell.angle_gamma   90.00
#
_symmetry.space_group_name_H-M   'P 1'
#
loop_
_entity.id
_entity.type
_entity.pdbx_description
1 polymer ?
#
loop_
_entity_poly.entity_id
_entity_poly.type
_entity_poly.pdbx_seq_one_letter_code
_entity_poly.pdbx_strand_id
1 'polypeptide(L)'
;QLLNEKIEFLKDPSFDQIMDILLEKVDDTLLDGRKNSLHLQNTKCYAIRNFVAVQLDLARQTYEELIGNVEETGAREIAEHFHNNSSVRLSFSQARGFHYTFVTRQAESVTIPRHFLEVFRNRTTVTFNSRQVIACNDRLEQVVAEMFLASDVIVCDMIDDMQPMISVLYYAMDALSSIDFLCALATYSELRDT
;
A
#
# COMPACT_ATOMS: atom_id res chain seq x y z
N GLN A 1 -40.38 19.50 3.78
CA GLN A 1 -40.55 18.97 5.14
C GLN A 1 -39.63 17.78 5.38
N LEU A 2 -39.74 16.69 4.59
CA LEU A 2 -38.87 15.50 4.64
C LEU A 2 -37.35 15.80 4.65
N LEU A 3 -36.87 16.69 3.78
CA LEU A 3 -35.45 17.05 3.72
C LEU A 3 -34.99 17.96 4.86
N ASN A 4 -35.88 18.76 5.44
CA ASN A 4 -35.52 19.68 6.52
C ASN A 4 -35.23 18.93 7.82
N GLU A 5 -35.96 17.85 8.09
CA GLU A 5 -35.70 16.97 9.25
C GLU A 5 -34.35 16.27 9.11
N LYS A 6 -34.02 15.78 7.90
CA LYS A 6 -32.73 15.13 7.61
C LYS A 6 -31.53 16.08 7.76
N ILE A 7 -31.68 17.37 7.45
CA ILE A 7 -30.62 18.37 7.64
C ILE A 7 -30.22 18.52 9.10
N GLU A 8 -31.15 18.44 10.05
CA GLU A 8 -30.82 18.57 11.48
C GLU A 8 -30.00 17.37 11.98
N PHE A 9 -30.30 16.15 11.51
CA PHE A 9 -29.50 14.96 11.84
C PHE A 9 -28.08 15.01 11.25
N LEU A 10 -27.88 15.70 10.12
CA LEU A 10 -26.57 15.89 9.51
C LEU A 10 -25.67 16.89 10.26
N LYS A 11 -26.21 17.63 11.23
CA LYS A 11 -25.44 18.55 12.09
C LYS A 11 -24.93 17.88 13.37
N ASP A 12 -25.10 16.58 13.51
CA ASP A 12 -24.65 15.84 14.68
C ASP A 12 -23.11 15.91 14.82
N PRO A 13 -22.57 16.39 15.96
CA PRO A 13 -21.12 16.53 16.15
C PRO A 13 -20.36 15.20 16.14
N SER A 14 -21.04 14.05 16.25
CA SER A 14 -20.40 12.74 16.13
C SER A 14 -19.77 12.51 14.75
N PHE A 15 -20.23 13.19 13.69
CA PHE A 15 -19.53 13.16 12.40
C PHE A 15 -18.11 13.73 12.49
N ASP A 16 -17.98 14.89 13.13
CA ASP A 16 -16.69 15.56 13.30
C ASP A 16 -15.77 14.71 14.20
N GLN A 17 -16.31 14.12 15.27
CA GLN A 17 -15.53 13.23 16.15
C GLN A 17 -15.00 11.99 15.42
N ILE A 18 -15.81 11.35 14.59
CA ILE A 18 -15.36 10.22 13.75
C ILE A 18 -14.26 10.68 12.79
N MET A 19 -14.44 11.84 12.16
CA MET A 19 -13.47 12.40 11.24
C MET A 19 -12.15 12.72 11.94
N ASP A 20 -12.20 13.31 13.14
CA ASP A 20 -11.03 13.63 13.94
C ASP A 20 -10.22 12.38 14.30
N ILE A 21 -10.89 11.29 14.73
CA ILE A 21 -10.23 10.00 15.01
C ILE A 21 -9.50 9.48 13.77
N LEU A 22 -10.15 9.53 12.60
CA LEU A 22 -9.57 9.10 11.34
C LEU A 22 -8.37 9.97 10.95
N LEU A 23 -8.52 11.29 10.97
CA LEU A 23 -7.48 12.23 10.56
C LEU A 23 -6.28 12.26 11.51
N GLU A 24 -6.48 11.97 12.80
CA GLU A 24 -5.40 11.89 13.79
C GLU A 24 -4.49 10.69 13.55
N LYS A 25 -5.05 9.55 13.14
CA LYS A 25 -4.32 8.27 13.09
C LYS A 25 -4.01 7.77 11.68
N VAL A 26 -4.79 8.14 10.66
CA VAL A 26 -4.65 7.65 9.27
C VAL A 26 -3.97 8.69 8.39
N ASP A 27 -3.03 8.21 7.57
CA ASP A 27 -2.36 8.97 6.52
C ASP A 27 -2.86 8.50 5.14
N ASP A 28 -3.54 9.39 4.42
CA ASP A 28 -4.08 9.15 3.09
C ASP A 28 -3.21 9.73 1.96
N THR A 29 -2.09 10.38 2.29
CA THR A 29 -1.25 11.10 1.32
C THR A 29 -0.58 10.18 0.30
N LEU A 30 -0.42 8.89 0.63
CA LEU A 30 0.19 7.88 -0.23
C LEU A 30 -0.78 7.23 -1.23
N LEU A 31 -2.05 7.64 -1.24
CA LEU A 31 -3.06 7.21 -2.21
C LEU A 31 -2.95 7.98 -3.54
N ASP A 32 -1.75 8.01 -4.12
CA ASP A 32 -1.42 8.78 -5.33
C ASP A 32 -1.68 8.03 -6.66
N GLY A 33 -2.30 6.84 -6.58
CA GLY A 33 -2.67 6.01 -7.74
C GLY A 33 -1.49 5.29 -8.41
N ARG A 34 -0.27 5.38 -7.88
CA ARG A 34 0.87 4.62 -8.42
C ARG A 34 0.68 3.13 -8.18
N LYS A 35 0.94 2.34 -9.22
CA LYS A 35 0.68 0.89 -9.24
C LYS A 35 1.93 0.00 -9.13
N ASN A 36 3.09 0.58 -8.86
CA ASN A 36 4.30 -0.23 -8.72
C ASN A 36 4.21 -1.08 -7.43
N SER A 37 4.69 -2.32 -7.45
CA SER A 37 4.42 -3.28 -6.37
C SER A 37 5.03 -2.86 -5.02
N LEU A 38 6.20 -2.22 -5.03
CA LEU A 38 6.85 -1.75 -3.81
C LEU A 38 6.11 -0.57 -3.21
N HIS A 39 5.66 0.37 -4.05
CA HIS A 39 4.83 1.51 -3.65
C HIS A 39 3.52 1.03 -3.05
N LEU A 40 2.84 0.07 -3.67
CA LEU A 40 1.60 -0.48 -3.11
C LEU A 40 1.83 -1.13 -1.73
N GLN A 41 2.98 -1.77 -1.51
CA GLN A 41 3.36 -2.27 -0.20
C GLN A 41 3.60 -1.11 0.78
N ASN A 42 4.35 -0.09 0.36
CA ASN A 42 4.62 1.09 1.19
C ASN A 42 3.32 1.82 1.55
N THR A 43 2.40 2.06 0.62
CA THR A 43 1.09 2.66 0.92
C THR A 43 0.38 1.96 2.07
N LYS A 44 0.50 0.63 2.18
CA LYS A 44 -0.08 -0.13 3.30
C LYS A 44 0.73 0.02 4.59
N CYS A 45 2.06 -0.12 4.51
CA CYS A 45 2.99 0.00 5.63
C CYS A 45 2.96 1.38 6.34
N TYR A 46 2.58 2.42 5.60
CA TYR A 46 2.57 3.81 6.04
C TYR A 46 1.14 4.39 6.09
N ALA A 47 0.10 3.56 6.08
CA ALA A 47 -1.30 4.02 6.17
C ALA A 47 -1.65 4.62 7.54
N ILE A 48 -0.95 4.21 8.60
CA ILE A 48 -1.04 4.85 9.92
C ILE A 48 0.01 5.97 10.00
N ARG A 49 -0.35 7.13 10.54
CA ARG A 49 0.56 8.27 10.69
C ARG A 49 1.80 7.92 11.53
N ASN A 50 2.86 8.69 11.32
CA ASN A 50 4.04 8.64 12.19
C ASN A 50 3.69 9.20 13.58
N PHE A 51 4.43 8.77 14.59
CA PHE A 51 4.29 9.20 15.99
C PHE A 51 2.99 8.75 16.68
N VAL A 52 2.17 7.91 16.03
CA VAL A 52 1.00 7.26 16.64
C VAL A 52 1.45 6.12 17.56
N ALA A 53 2.45 5.34 17.14
CA ALA A 53 2.97 4.22 17.93
C ALA A 53 4.49 4.06 17.70
N VAL A 54 5.25 4.22 18.78
CA VAL A 54 6.73 4.14 18.76
C VAL A 54 7.24 2.81 18.20
N GLN A 55 6.56 1.70 18.51
CA GLN A 55 6.95 0.38 18.01
C GLN A 55 6.78 0.26 16.49
N LEU A 56 5.69 0.83 15.95
CA LEU A 56 5.45 0.86 14.51
C LEU A 56 6.47 1.73 13.80
N ASP A 57 6.81 2.88 14.37
CA ASP A 57 7.83 3.78 13.82
C ASP A 57 9.23 3.16 13.82
N LEU A 58 9.59 2.42 14.88
CA LEU A 58 10.85 1.67 14.92
C LEU A 58 10.89 0.54 13.88
N ALA A 59 9.77 -0.16 13.68
CA ALA A 59 9.66 -1.18 12.65
C ALA A 59 9.80 -0.57 11.24
N ARG A 60 9.22 0.61 10.99
CA ARG A 60 9.41 1.38 9.73
C ARG A 60 10.85 1.75 9.49
N GLN A 61 11.55 2.25 10.51
CA GLN A 61 12.98 2.55 10.38
C GLN A 61 13.78 1.29 9.99
N THR A 62 13.51 0.16 10.65
CA THR A 62 14.16 -1.12 10.33
C THR A 62 13.85 -1.56 8.91
N TYR A 63 12.60 -1.39 8.46
CA TYR A 63 12.18 -1.67 7.09
C TYR A 63 12.95 -0.81 6.08
N GLU A 64 13.02 0.50 6.28
CA GLU A 64 13.77 1.43 5.41
C GLU A 64 15.25 1.08 5.33
N GLU A 65 15.87 0.75 6.47
CA GLU A 65 17.26 0.29 6.52
C GLU A 65 17.45 -1.01 5.73
N LEU A 66 16.54 -1.98 5.84
CA LEU A 66 16.61 -3.22 5.06
C LEU A 66 16.43 -2.98 3.54
N ILE A 67 15.54 -2.06 3.16
CA ILE A 67 15.37 -1.65 1.75
C ILE A 67 16.66 -1.01 1.22
N GLY A 68 17.24 -0.06 1.95
CA GLY A 68 18.51 0.57 1.56
C GLY A 68 19.64 -0.46 1.42
N ASN A 69 19.74 -1.38 2.39
CA ASN A 69 20.75 -2.45 2.37
C ASN A 69 20.61 -3.40 1.18
N VAL A 70 19.39 -3.78 0.79
CA VAL A 70 19.18 -4.66 -0.37
C VAL A 70 19.44 -3.94 -1.69
N GLU A 71 19.11 -2.65 -1.78
CA GLU A 71 19.42 -1.84 -2.95
C GLU A 71 20.95 -1.65 -3.12
N GLU A 72 21.67 -1.36 -2.04
CA GLU A 72 23.13 -1.27 -2.04
C GLU A 72 23.77 -2.61 -2.41
N THR A 73 23.32 -3.70 -1.79
CA THR A 73 23.77 -5.06 -2.12
C THR A 73 23.51 -5.39 -3.59
N GLY A 74 22.32 -5.04 -4.08
CA GLY A 74 21.92 -5.18 -5.48
C GLY A 74 22.86 -4.47 -6.43
N ALA A 75 23.12 -3.19 -6.18
CA ALA A 75 24.01 -2.37 -6.98
C ALA A 75 25.45 -2.93 -6.99
N ARG A 76 25.97 -3.31 -5.82
CA ARG A 76 27.31 -3.90 -5.68
C ARG A 76 27.44 -5.20 -6.45
N GLU A 77 26.51 -6.15 -6.29
CA GLU A 77 26.57 -7.44 -6.99
C GLU A 77 26.42 -7.28 -8.51
N ILE A 78 25.63 -6.31 -8.99
CA ILE A 78 25.53 -5.98 -10.42
C ILE A 78 26.84 -5.41 -10.96
N ALA A 79 27.49 -4.51 -10.21
CA ALA A 79 28.78 -3.95 -10.58
C ALA A 79 29.87 -5.03 -10.67
N GLU A 80 29.96 -5.88 -9.65
CA GLU A 80 30.98 -6.93 -9.53
C GLU A 80 30.82 -8.04 -10.57
N HIS A 81 29.60 -8.53 -10.79
CA HIS A 81 29.37 -9.75 -11.59
C HIS A 81 28.84 -9.50 -13.00
N PHE A 82 28.28 -8.31 -13.26
CA PHE A 82 27.72 -7.95 -14.56
C PHE A 82 28.31 -6.66 -15.14
N HIS A 83 29.35 -6.09 -14.51
CA HIS A 83 30.07 -4.91 -14.99
C HIS A 83 29.14 -3.71 -15.27
N ASN A 84 28.17 -3.47 -14.38
CA ASN A 84 27.16 -2.41 -14.53
C ASN A 84 26.34 -2.49 -15.83
N ASN A 85 26.08 -3.71 -16.31
CA ASN A 85 25.20 -3.91 -17.46
C ASN A 85 23.79 -3.37 -17.15
N SER A 86 23.36 -2.34 -17.88
CA SER A 86 22.06 -1.68 -17.73
C SER A 86 20.85 -2.59 -17.98
N SER A 87 21.07 -3.75 -18.62
CA SER A 87 20.03 -4.76 -18.84
C SER A 87 19.76 -5.60 -17.58
N VAL A 88 20.63 -5.55 -16.58
CA VAL A 88 20.48 -6.22 -15.29
C VAL A 88 20.07 -5.19 -14.25
N ARG A 89 19.00 -5.48 -13.51
CA ARG A 89 18.51 -4.62 -12.43
C ARG A 89 18.00 -5.45 -11.27
N LEU A 90 18.05 -4.88 -10.07
CA LEU A 90 17.24 -5.36 -8.96
C LEU A 90 15.79 -4.91 -9.19
N SER A 91 14.84 -5.81 -9.01
CA SER A 91 13.40 -5.56 -9.20
C SER A 91 12.64 -6.11 -8.02
N PHE A 92 11.50 -5.49 -7.69
CA PHE A 92 10.62 -5.95 -6.64
C PHE A 92 9.30 -6.44 -7.21
N SER A 93 8.79 -7.55 -6.67
CA SER A 93 7.42 -8.00 -6.93
C SER A 93 6.83 -8.59 -5.66
N GLN A 94 5.53 -8.43 -5.45
CA GLN A 94 4.86 -8.91 -4.24
C GLN A 94 5.01 -10.43 -4.04
N ALA A 95 5.08 -11.21 -5.12
CA ALA A 95 5.20 -12.67 -5.04
C ALA A 95 6.63 -13.19 -4.78
N ARG A 96 7.67 -12.37 -4.99
CA ARG A 96 9.08 -12.83 -4.93
C ARG A 96 9.97 -11.96 -4.05
N GLY A 97 9.46 -10.83 -3.54
CA GLY A 97 10.29 -9.77 -2.98
C GLY A 97 11.26 -9.20 -4.02
N PHE A 98 12.42 -8.74 -3.53
CA PHE A 98 13.53 -8.30 -4.37
C PHE A 98 14.17 -9.50 -5.09
N HIS A 99 14.48 -9.31 -6.36
CA HIS A 99 15.15 -10.30 -7.19
C HIS A 99 15.85 -9.61 -8.35
N TYR A 100 16.86 -10.25 -8.92
CA TYR A 100 17.51 -9.73 -10.11
C TYR A 100 16.70 -10.07 -11.36
N THR A 101 16.65 -9.13 -12.28
CA THR A 101 16.08 -9.30 -13.62
C THR A 101 17.11 -8.89 -14.64
N PHE A 102 17.47 -9.81 -15.53
CA PHE A 102 18.25 -9.54 -16.74
C PHE A 102 17.33 -9.59 -17.95
N VAL A 103 17.07 -8.43 -18.55
CA VAL A 103 16.32 -8.32 -19.81
C VAL A 103 17.25 -8.59 -20.99
N THR A 104 16.98 -9.65 -21.75
CA THR A 104 17.79 -10.00 -22.93
C THR A 104 16.97 -10.81 -23.94
N ARG A 105 17.23 -10.59 -25.24
CA ARG A 105 16.65 -11.40 -26.32
C ARG A 105 17.25 -12.81 -26.42
N GLN A 106 18.32 -13.06 -25.66
CA GLN A 106 19.11 -14.29 -25.65
C GLN A 106 19.03 -14.99 -24.28
N ALA A 107 17.84 -15.00 -23.67
CA ALA A 107 17.65 -15.51 -22.31
C ALA A 107 18.09 -16.98 -22.11
N GLU A 108 17.98 -17.80 -23.15
CA GLU A 108 18.39 -19.20 -23.12
C GLU A 108 19.92 -19.39 -23.16
N SER A 109 20.63 -18.53 -23.89
CA SER A 109 22.09 -18.66 -24.09
C SER A 109 22.91 -17.79 -23.13
N VAL A 110 22.29 -16.86 -22.41
CA VAL A 110 23.01 -15.99 -21.47
C VAL A 110 23.49 -16.79 -20.25
N THR A 111 24.76 -16.61 -19.93
CA THR A 111 25.39 -17.24 -18.76
C THR A 111 25.19 -16.35 -17.54
N ILE A 112 24.62 -16.93 -16.48
CA ILE A 112 24.49 -16.27 -15.18
C ILE A 112 25.67 -16.73 -14.30
N PRO A 113 26.40 -15.81 -13.64
CA PRO A 113 27.50 -16.17 -12.74
C PRO A 113 27.06 -17.11 -11.62
N ARG A 114 27.94 -18.05 -11.23
CA ARG A 114 27.65 -19.08 -10.21
C ARG A 114 27.36 -18.54 -8.81
N HIS A 115 27.67 -17.27 -8.56
CA HIS A 115 27.29 -16.56 -7.35
C HIS A 115 25.76 -16.51 -7.16
N PHE A 116 25.02 -16.44 -8.26
CA PHE A 116 23.57 -16.38 -8.26
C PHE A 116 22.94 -17.77 -8.33
N LEU A 117 21.74 -17.87 -7.77
CA LEU A 117 20.92 -19.07 -7.67
C LEU A 117 19.49 -18.79 -8.17
N GLU A 118 18.66 -19.84 -8.17
CA GLU A 118 17.24 -19.76 -8.55
C GLU A 118 17.03 -19.12 -9.93
N VAL A 119 17.83 -19.54 -10.91
CA VAL A 119 17.80 -18.96 -12.25
C VAL A 119 16.60 -19.49 -13.03
N PHE A 120 15.61 -18.62 -13.25
CA PHE A 120 14.45 -18.87 -14.09
C PHE A 120 14.55 -18.08 -15.39
N ARG A 121 14.25 -18.74 -16.51
CA ARG A 121 14.36 -18.14 -17.85
C ARG A 121 12.97 -18.05 -18.48
N ASN A 122 12.64 -16.86 -18.94
CA ASN A 122 11.53 -16.57 -19.83
C ASN A 122 12.09 -16.12 -21.19
N ARG A 123 11.22 -15.99 -22.20
CA ARG A 123 11.63 -15.64 -23.58
C ARG A 123 12.52 -14.39 -23.69
N THR A 124 12.29 -13.38 -22.87
CA THR A 124 12.97 -12.07 -22.95
C THR A 124 13.63 -11.64 -21.64
N THR A 125 13.54 -12.46 -20.60
CA THR A 125 14.04 -12.12 -19.27
C THR A 125 14.60 -13.35 -18.57
N VAL A 126 15.65 -13.15 -17.78
CA VAL A 126 16.18 -14.14 -16.85
C VAL A 126 16.07 -13.53 -15.46
N THR A 127 15.37 -14.22 -14.56
CA THR A 127 15.26 -13.81 -13.16
C THR A 127 16.08 -14.75 -12.29
N PHE A 128 16.75 -14.22 -11.30
CA PHE A 128 17.62 -14.98 -10.41
C PHE A 128 17.81 -14.23 -9.09
N ASN A 129 18.43 -14.90 -8.12
CA ASN A 129 18.65 -14.37 -6.78
C ASN A 129 20.10 -14.57 -6.33
N SER A 130 20.49 -13.83 -5.29
CA SER A 130 21.68 -14.11 -4.49
C SER A 130 21.25 -14.49 -3.08
N ARG A 131 22.14 -15.17 -2.33
CA ARG A 131 21.85 -15.56 -0.94
C ARG A 131 21.58 -14.34 -0.05
N GLN A 132 22.25 -13.23 -0.34
CA GLN A 132 22.12 -11.99 0.41
C GLN A 132 20.74 -11.35 0.18
N VAL A 133 20.28 -11.30 -1.07
CA VAL A 133 18.94 -10.80 -1.40
C VAL A 133 17.84 -11.68 -0.81
N ILE A 134 17.97 -13.01 -0.87
CA ILE A 134 17.00 -13.93 -0.25
C ILE A 134 16.92 -13.70 1.26
N ALA A 135 18.06 -13.68 1.95
CA ALA A 135 18.09 -13.44 3.39
C ALA A 135 17.52 -12.05 3.76
N CYS A 136 17.68 -11.05 2.91
CA CYS A 136 17.06 -9.74 3.13
C CYS A 136 15.54 -9.78 2.92
N ASN A 137 15.05 -10.47 1.89
CA ASN A 137 13.61 -10.66 1.69
C ASN A 137 12.95 -11.35 2.88
N ASP A 138 13.58 -12.41 3.42
CA ASP A 138 13.05 -13.11 4.60
C ASP A 138 12.91 -12.16 5.81
N ARG A 139 13.88 -11.26 5.99
CA ARG A 139 13.85 -10.23 7.06
C ARG A 139 12.82 -9.14 6.78
N LEU A 140 12.71 -8.69 5.53
CA LEU A 140 11.70 -7.71 5.10
C LEU A 140 10.29 -8.25 5.33
N GLU A 141 10.04 -9.52 5.00
CA GLU A 141 8.75 -10.17 5.23
C GLU A 141 8.38 -10.18 6.73
N GLN A 142 9.35 -10.50 7.59
CA GLN A 142 9.15 -10.46 9.05
C GLN A 142 8.82 -9.06 9.56
N VAL A 143 9.60 -8.05 9.17
CA VAL A 143 9.37 -6.66 9.62
C VAL A 143 8.03 -6.15 9.09
N VAL A 144 7.67 -6.45 7.83
CA VAL A 144 6.37 -6.06 7.27
C VAL A 144 5.22 -6.74 8.04
N ALA A 145 5.37 -8.00 8.43
CA ALA A 145 4.36 -8.67 9.25
C ALA A 145 4.21 -8.02 10.64
N GLU A 146 5.32 -7.66 11.29
CA GLU A 146 5.31 -6.93 12.57
C GLU A 146 4.62 -5.56 12.44
N MET A 147 4.90 -4.83 11.35
CA MET A 147 4.25 -3.55 11.06
C MET A 147 2.73 -3.71 10.87
N PHE A 148 2.28 -4.77 10.19
CA PHE A 148 0.86 -5.05 10.04
C PHE A 148 0.19 -5.40 11.35
N LEU A 149 0.81 -6.22 12.20
CA LEU A 149 0.28 -6.54 13.52
C LEU A 149 0.18 -5.28 14.41
N ALA A 150 1.20 -4.43 14.40
CA ALA A 150 1.18 -3.18 15.15
C ALA A 150 0.11 -2.20 14.62
N SER A 151 -0.07 -2.14 13.31
CA SER A 151 -1.11 -1.32 12.67
C SER A 151 -2.51 -1.84 12.97
N ASP A 152 -2.70 -3.16 12.99
CA ASP A 152 -3.99 -3.81 13.30
C ASP A 152 -4.49 -3.44 14.69
N VAL A 153 -3.62 -3.44 15.70
CA VAL A 153 -3.97 -3.00 17.07
C VAL A 153 -4.52 -1.56 17.06
N ILE A 154 -3.84 -0.64 16.36
CA ILE A 154 -4.25 0.76 16.28
C ILE A 154 -5.61 0.89 15.57
N VAL A 155 -5.82 0.14 14.49
CA VAL A 155 -7.08 0.13 13.73
C VAL A 155 -8.22 -0.46 14.56
N CYS A 156 -7.98 -1.53 15.32
CA CYS A 156 -8.97 -2.07 16.24
C CYS A 156 -9.38 -1.05 17.30
N ASP A 157 -8.41 -0.39 17.93
CA ASP A 157 -8.68 0.66 18.92
C ASP A 157 -9.50 1.81 18.31
N MET A 158 -9.18 2.23 17.08
CA MET A 158 -9.97 3.22 16.34
C MET A 158 -11.41 2.79 16.09
N ILE A 159 -11.60 1.53 15.69
CA ILE A 159 -12.93 0.99 15.44
C ILE A 159 -13.74 0.97 16.74
N ASP A 160 -13.12 0.56 17.85
CA ASP A 160 -13.75 0.54 19.17
C ASP A 160 -14.11 1.96 19.64
N ASP A 161 -13.24 2.96 19.41
CA ASP A 161 -13.52 4.38 19.69
C ASP A 161 -14.72 4.90 18.87
N MET A 162 -14.83 4.49 17.60
CA MET A 162 -15.88 4.94 16.68
C MET A 162 -17.20 4.19 16.81
N GLN A 163 -17.18 2.95 17.30
CA GLN A 163 -18.35 2.06 17.35
C GLN A 163 -19.58 2.70 18.04
N PRO A 164 -19.45 3.41 19.18
CA PRO A 164 -20.60 4.03 19.85
C PRO A 164 -21.29 5.11 19.02
N MET A 165 -20.58 5.70 18.05
CA MET A 165 -21.06 6.80 17.20
C MET A 165 -21.60 6.32 15.85
N ILE A 166 -21.45 5.03 15.52
CA ILE A 166 -21.73 4.49 14.18
C ILE A 166 -23.18 4.73 13.72
N SER A 167 -24.13 4.88 14.65
CA SER A 167 -25.53 5.17 14.33
C SER A 167 -25.70 6.42 13.48
N VAL A 168 -24.82 7.42 13.67
CA VAL A 168 -24.89 8.69 12.94
C VAL A 168 -24.66 8.48 11.44
N LEU A 169 -23.84 7.50 11.06
CA LEU A 169 -23.57 7.17 9.67
C LEU A 169 -24.81 6.64 8.94
N TYR A 170 -25.73 5.95 9.62
CA TYR A 170 -26.99 5.51 9.02
C TYR A 170 -27.91 6.68 8.69
N TYR A 171 -27.92 7.74 9.53
CA TYR A 171 -28.65 8.96 9.21
C TYR A 171 -28.07 9.67 7.98
N ALA A 172 -26.73 9.72 7.87
CA ALA A 172 -26.09 10.23 6.65
C ALA A 172 -26.46 9.41 5.42
N MET A 173 -26.39 8.07 5.51
CA MET A 173 -26.77 7.20 4.39
C MET A 173 -28.22 7.42 3.95
N ASP A 174 -29.17 7.48 4.88
CA ASP A 174 -30.59 7.70 4.60
C ASP A 174 -30.87 9.11 4.04
N ALA A 175 -30.14 10.13 4.50
CA ALA A 175 -30.21 11.47 3.93
C ALA A 175 -29.67 11.50 2.50
N LEU A 176 -28.47 10.95 2.28
CA LEU A 176 -27.81 10.90 0.98
C LEU A 176 -28.62 10.10 -0.03
N SER A 177 -29.15 8.93 0.34
CA SER A 177 -29.96 8.10 -0.57
C SER A 177 -31.25 8.79 -0.98
N SER A 178 -31.88 9.53 -0.06
CA SER A 178 -33.10 10.30 -0.35
C SER A 178 -32.82 11.44 -1.32
N ILE A 179 -31.70 12.14 -1.11
CA ILE A 179 -31.27 13.23 -2.00
C ILE A 179 -30.91 12.67 -3.38
N ASP A 180 -30.11 11.60 -3.44
CA ASP A 180 -29.69 10.95 -4.68
C ASP A 180 -30.90 10.47 -5.50
N PHE A 181 -31.89 9.85 -4.86
CA PHE A 181 -33.14 9.44 -5.51
C PHE A 181 -33.92 10.62 -6.10
N LEU A 182 -34.09 11.71 -5.35
CA LEU A 182 -34.80 12.90 -5.84
C LEU A 182 -34.03 13.57 -6.99
N CYS A 183 -32.71 13.66 -6.89
CA CYS A 183 -31.85 14.16 -7.96
C CYS A 183 -31.98 13.30 -9.22
N ALA A 184 -31.94 11.97 -9.09
CA ALA A 184 -32.11 11.06 -10.21
C ALA A 184 -33.49 11.23 -10.90
N LEU A 185 -34.58 11.40 -10.14
CA LEU A 185 -35.90 11.67 -10.70
C LEU A 185 -35.95 13.02 -11.43
N ALA A 186 -35.36 14.07 -10.86
CA ALA A 186 -35.30 15.39 -11.47
C ALA A 186 -34.50 15.35 -12.78
N THR A 187 -33.31 14.76 -12.76
CA THR A 187 -32.47 14.56 -13.95
C THR A 187 -33.19 13.73 -15.02
N TYR A 188 -33.91 12.67 -14.62
CA TYR A 188 -34.71 11.87 -15.54
C TYR A 188 -35.85 12.68 -16.19
N SER A 189 -36.53 13.53 -15.42
CA SER A 189 -37.59 14.40 -15.95
C SER A 189 -37.05 15.41 -16.97
N GLU A 190 -35.94 16.07 -16.65
CA GLU A 190 -35.29 17.04 -17.53
C GLU A 190 -34.84 16.42 -18.86
N LEU A 191 -34.21 15.24 -18.80
CA LEU A 191 -33.79 14.49 -19.98
C LEU A 191 -34.95 13.99 -20.84
N ARG A 192 -36.19 13.97 -20.33
CA ARG A 192 -37.38 13.50 -21.04
C ARG A 192 -38.16 14.63 -21.72
N ASP A 193 -37.97 15.86 -21.27
CA ASP A 193 -38.55 17.08 -21.85
C ASP A 193 -37.64 17.71 -22.93
N THR A 194 -36.54 17.05 -23.30
CA THR A 194 -35.66 17.34 -24.46
C THR A 194 -35.74 16.22 -25.49
#